data_AF-A0A521CZL9-F1
#
_entry.id   AF-A0A521CZL9-F1
#
_cell.length_a   1.000
_cell.length_b   1.000
_cell.length_c   1.000
_cell.angle_alpha   90.00
_cell.angle_beta   90.00
_cell.angle_gamma   90.00
#
_symmetry.space_group_name_H-M   'P 1'
#
loop_
_entity.id
_entity.type
_entity.pdbx_description
1 polymer ?
#
loop_
_entity_poly.entity_id
_entity_poly.type
_entity_poly.pdbx_seq_one_letter_code
_entity_poly.pdbx_strand_id
1 'polypeptide(L)'
;MDIRPVYEQSYVPYSRQPEVAVVQSAEGRTYIGKRVENISYPLSINAAQNALFCCLSEGDSPENLLVTDHGDRLLSFWEEEYGIQTGQLELENLSAVEPAQILIAGNYEPVDLLSSLLDRALVEQSNFPVAALLETNEGYICGVNIECSSWNMGLCAERVALAKALTYHQGELGDLHVLSRDGDFSSPCGACRQVISEHLSHRQVHLHHADRSQSIHFIDDLLPFSFHSPSLSNS
;
A
#
# COMPACT_ATOMS: atom_id res chain seq x y z
N MET A 1 -15.53 -3.27 14.66
CA MET A 1 -15.85 -3.99 13.40
C MET A 1 -15.18 -5.37 13.38
N ASP A 2 -15.79 -6.34 12.66
CA ASP A 2 -15.20 -7.66 12.44
C ASP A 2 -14.28 -7.65 11.22
N ILE A 3 -13.00 -7.95 11.43
CA ILE A 3 -11.95 -7.94 10.40
C ILE A 3 -11.63 -9.34 9.87
N ARG A 4 -12.38 -10.38 10.27
CA ARG A 4 -12.29 -11.72 9.65
C ARG A 4 -12.44 -11.68 8.13
N PRO A 5 -13.33 -10.86 7.53
CA PRO A 5 -13.40 -10.74 6.07
C PRO A 5 -12.08 -10.26 5.45
N VAL A 6 -11.32 -9.39 6.13
CA VAL A 6 -10.01 -8.92 5.65
C VAL A 6 -9.01 -10.07 5.61
N TYR A 7 -9.01 -10.93 6.63
CA TYR A 7 -8.18 -12.14 6.69
C TYR A 7 -8.54 -13.10 5.56
N GLU A 8 -9.82 -13.43 5.41
CA GLU A 8 -10.34 -14.34 4.38
C GLU A 8 -10.11 -13.83 2.96
N GLN A 9 -10.08 -12.52 2.77
CA GLN A 9 -9.84 -11.86 1.48
C GLN A 9 -8.37 -11.48 1.24
N SER A 10 -7.42 -11.99 2.05
CA SER A 10 -5.99 -11.82 1.76
C SER A 10 -5.68 -12.27 0.34
N TYR A 11 -4.91 -11.48 -0.42
CA TYR A 11 -4.55 -11.86 -1.78
C TYR A 11 -3.34 -12.80 -1.70
N VAL A 12 -3.61 -14.10 -1.53
CA VAL A 12 -2.59 -15.14 -1.32
C VAL A 12 -2.73 -16.31 -2.30
N PRO A 13 -2.83 -16.06 -3.62
CA PRO A 13 -3.09 -17.11 -4.59
C PRO A 13 -1.96 -18.14 -4.71
N TYR A 14 -0.74 -17.82 -4.26
CA TYR A 14 0.44 -18.66 -4.41
C TYR A 14 0.68 -19.53 -3.17
N SER A 15 0.78 -18.93 -1.98
CA SER A 15 1.02 -19.70 -0.75
C SER A 15 -0.24 -20.27 -0.12
N ARG A 16 -1.40 -19.63 -0.35
CA ARG A 16 -2.67 -19.87 0.36
C ARG A 16 -2.57 -19.68 1.89
N GLN A 17 -1.65 -18.82 2.33
CA GLN A 17 -1.43 -18.49 3.73
C GLN A 17 -1.91 -17.05 4.02
N PRO A 18 -3.18 -16.86 4.40
CA PRO A 18 -3.69 -15.53 4.77
C PRO A 18 -3.07 -15.04 6.07
N GLU A 19 -2.84 -13.74 6.14
CA GLU A 19 -2.32 -13.06 7.32
C GLU A 19 -2.95 -11.68 7.45
N VAL A 20 -3.16 -11.26 8.69
CA VAL A 20 -3.59 -9.90 9.03
C VAL A 20 -2.71 -9.36 10.14
N ALA A 21 -2.52 -8.05 10.11
CA ALA A 21 -1.87 -7.31 11.17
C ALA A 21 -2.71 -6.08 11.52
N VAL A 22 -2.54 -5.63 12.76
CA VAL A 22 -3.19 -4.45 13.31
C VAL A 22 -2.12 -3.57 13.95
N VAL A 23 -2.06 -2.32 13.53
CA VAL A 23 -1.25 -1.27 14.14
C VAL A 23 -2.16 -0.34 14.94
N GLN A 24 -1.77 -0.07 16.18
CA GLN A 24 -2.36 0.99 16.99
C GLN A 24 -1.39 2.17 17.00
N SER A 25 -1.87 3.35 16.60
CA SER A 25 -1.07 4.58 16.57
C SER A 25 -1.13 5.35 17.89
N ALA A 26 -0.12 6.19 18.12
CA ALA A 26 -0.07 7.12 19.27
C ALA A 26 -1.23 8.11 19.25
N GLU A 27 -1.76 8.40 18.07
CA GLU A 27 -2.93 9.25 17.85
C GLU A 27 -4.26 8.53 18.14
N GLY A 28 -4.21 7.26 18.57
CA GLY A 28 -5.37 6.46 18.95
C GLY A 28 -6.15 5.89 17.75
N ARG A 29 -5.59 5.93 16.54
CA ARG A 29 -6.17 5.31 15.35
C ARG A 29 -5.68 3.87 15.22
N THR A 30 -6.48 3.04 14.56
CA THR A 30 -6.14 1.64 14.32
C THR A 30 -6.07 1.34 12.83
N TYR A 31 -4.97 0.73 12.39
CA TYR A 31 -4.69 0.44 11.00
C TYR A 31 -4.56 -1.07 10.79
N ILE A 32 -5.37 -1.60 9.90
CA ILE A 32 -5.33 -2.99 9.46
C ILE A 32 -4.45 -3.09 8.22
N GLY A 33 -3.69 -4.18 8.13
CA GLY A 33 -3.01 -4.64 6.92
C GLY A 33 -3.29 -6.11 6.69
N LYS A 34 -3.34 -6.53 5.43
CA LYS A 34 -3.42 -7.94 5.04
C LYS A 34 -2.26 -8.32 4.14
N ARG A 35 -1.92 -9.60 4.10
CA ARG A 35 -0.92 -10.10 3.15
C ARG A 35 -1.43 -9.97 1.71
N VAL A 36 -0.58 -9.38 0.86
CA VAL A 36 -0.80 -9.19 -0.57
C VAL A 36 0.40 -9.78 -1.29
N GLU A 37 0.21 -10.97 -1.85
CA GLU A 37 1.25 -11.61 -2.64
C GLU A 37 1.34 -11.00 -4.04
N ASN A 38 2.50 -11.16 -4.66
CA ASN A 38 2.69 -10.81 -6.04
C ASN A 38 3.35 -11.98 -6.76
N ILE A 39 3.09 -12.15 -8.05
CA ILE A 39 3.71 -13.20 -8.85
C ILE A 39 5.24 -13.14 -8.84
N SER A 40 5.79 -11.93 -8.76
CA SER A 40 7.17 -11.70 -8.39
C SER A 40 7.26 -11.75 -6.88
N TYR A 41 7.49 -12.94 -6.31
CA TYR A 41 7.43 -13.18 -4.87
C TYR A 41 8.16 -12.16 -3.98
N PRO A 42 9.36 -11.64 -4.33
CA PRO A 42 10.02 -10.59 -3.54
C PRO A 42 9.25 -9.26 -3.43
N LEU A 43 8.23 -9.05 -4.27
CA LEU A 43 7.36 -7.87 -4.25
C LEU A 43 6.09 -8.07 -3.41
N SER A 44 5.90 -9.25 -2.82
CA SER A 44 4.81 -9.51 -1.88
C SER A 44 4.94 -8.59 -0.66
N ILE A 45 3.80 -8.08 -0.19
CA ILE A 45 3.70 -7.21 0.98
C ILE A 45 3.08 -8.06 2.10
N ASN A 46 3.81 -8.27 3.19
CA ASN A 46 3.28 -9.00 4.33
C ASN A 46 2.28 -8.13 5.11
N ALA A 47 1.51 -8.76 6.01
CA ALA A 47 0.46 -8.04 6.71
C ALA A 47 1.01 -6.92 7.63
N ALA A 48 2.14 -7.18 8.31
CA ALA A 48 2.81 -6.22 9.19
C ALA A 48 3.24 -4.95 8.45
N GLN A 49 3.97 -5.11 7.34
CA GLN A 49 4.43 -4.01 6.48
C GLN A 49 3.22 -3.22 5.95
N ASN A 50 2.17 -3.90 5.50
CA ASN A 50 0.96 -3.24 5.02
C ASN A 50 0.30 -2.37 6.12
N ALA A 51 0.12 -2.92 7.32
CA ALA A 51 -0.51 -2.19 8.44
C ALA A 51 0.33 -0.98 8.87
N LEU A 52 1.65 -1.16 9.02
CA LEU A 52 2.59 -0.08 9.36
C LEU A 52 2.59 1.01 8.32
N PHE A 53 2.67 0.65 7.04
CA PHE A 53 2.76 1.63 5.97
C PHE A 53 1.43 2.33 5.74
N CYS A 54 0.30 1.68 6.06
CA CYS A 54 -0.99 2.34 6.14
C CYS A 54 -0.96 3.45 7.21
N CYS A 55 -0.55 3.13 8.44
CA CYS A 55 -0.41 4.08 9.55
C CYS A 55 0.49 5.27 9.18
N LEU A 56 1.72 4.99 8.76
CA LEU A 56 2.72 6.01 8.42
C LEU A 56 2.25 6.89 7.26
N SER A 57 1.62 6.32 6.22
CA SER A 57 1.11 7.10 5.08
C SER A 57 -0.03 8.06 5.42
N GLU A 58 -0.72 7.81 6.53
CA GLU A 58 -1.76 8.69 7.07
C GLU A 58 -1.20 9.77 8.02
N GLY A 59 0.13 9.82 8.17
CA GLY A 59 0.84 10.77 9.04
C GLY A 59 0.81 10.41 10.52
N ASP A 60 0.46 9.17 10.85
CA ASP A 60 0.39 8.68 12.24
C ASP A 60 1.64 7.91 12.66
N SER A 61 1.87 7.89 13.98
CA SER A 61 3.02 7.25 14.60
C SER A 61 2.62 5.86 15.14
N PRO A 62 3.16 4.75 14.61
CA PRO A 62 2.83 3.43 15.13
C PRO A 62 3.38 3.23 16.55
N GLU A 63 2.63 2.55 17.43
CA GLU A 63 3.10 2.19 18.79
C GLU A 63 3.10 0.67 19.01
N ASN A 64 2.02 -0.01 18.60
CA ASN A 64 1.85 -1.44 18.77
C ASN A 64 1.52 -2.10 17.44
N LEU A 65 2.17 -3.21 17.13
CA LEU A 65 1.92 -4.05 15.97
C LEU A 65 1.52 -5.46 16.43
N LEU A 66 0.28 -5.86 16.15
CA LEU A 66 -0.23 -7.20 16.44
C LEU A 66 -0.36 -7.99 15.13
N VAL A 67 0.15 -9.22 15.07
CA VAL A 67 0.14 -10.05 13.84
C VAL A 67 -0.47 -11.42 14.09
N THR A 68 -1.14 -11.99 13.07
CA THR A 68 -1.67 -13.36 13.15
C THR A 68 -0.61 -14.45 12.95
N ASP A 69 0.53 -14.15 12.30
CA ASP A 69 1.62 -15.11 12.08
C ASP A 69 2.87 -14.76 12.90
N HIS A 70 3.24 -15.65 13.83
CA HIS A 70 4.46 -15.55 14.65
C HIS A 70 5.74 -15.92 13.90
N GLY A 71 5.62 -16.49 12.70
CA GLY A 71 6.74 -16.80 11.83
C GLY A 71 7.34 -15.59 11.12
N ASP A 72 6.76 -14.39 11.26
CA ASP A 72 7.26 -13.18 10.61
C ASP A 72 8.65 -12.81 11.17
N ARG A 73 9.68 -13.17 10.40
CA ARG A 73 11.09 -12.92 10.72
C ARG A 73 11.44 -11.43 10.70
N LEU A 74 10.50 -10.56 10.34
CA LEU A 74 10.69 -9.13 10.25
C LEU A 74 10.17 -8.37 11.48
N LEU A 75 9.53 -9.03 12.45
CA LEU A 75 9.03 -8.34 13.65
C LEU A 75 10.13 -7.58 14.39
N SER A 76 11.27 -8.22 14.63
CA SER A 76 12.41 -7.57 15.31
C SER A 76 12.96 -6.39 14.50
N PHE A 77 12.90 -6.47 13.17
CA PHE A 77 13.29 -5.35 12.31
C PHE A 77 12.32 -4.17 12.51
N TRP A 78 11.01 -4.40 12.56
CA TRP A 78 10.03 -3.33 12.77
C TRP A 78 10.11 -2.71 14.16
N GLU A 79 10.39 -3.50 15.20
CA GLU A 79 10.64 -3.02 16.57
C GLU A 79 11.84 -2.06 16.59
N GLU A 80 12.93 -2.41 15.92
CA GLU A 80 14.14 -1.59 15.85
C GLU A 80 13.93 -0.33 14.97
N GLU A 81 13.27 -0.48 13.83
CA GLU A 81 13.09 0.60 12.85
C GLU A 81 12.20 1.73 13.38
N TYR A 82 11.09 1.38 14.03
CA TYR A 82 10.08 2.36 14.46
C TYR A 82 9.93 2.47 15.98
N GLY A 83 10.70 1.71 16.77
CA GLY A 83 10.63 1.76 18.24
C GLY A 83 9.32 1.25 18.82
N ILE A 84 8.65 0.33 18.12
CA ILE A 84 7.32 -0.18 18.45
C ILE A 84 7.37 -1.48 19.26
N GLN A 85 6.23 -1.85 19.86
CA GLN A 85 6.03 -3.16 20.47
C GLN A 85 5.34 -4.11 19.50
N THR A 86 5.77 -5.37 19.44
CA THR A 86 5.08 -6.41 18.66
C THR A 86 4.36 -7.42 19.53
N GLY A 87 3.29 -8.01 19.00
CA GLY A 87 2.49 -9.00 19.73
C GLY A 87 1.65 -9.91 18.84
N GLN A 88 0.99 -10.87 19.49
CA GLN A 88 0.08 -11.82 18.85
C GLN A 88 -1.30 -11.21 18.64
N LEU A 89 -1.86 -11.39 17.45
CA LEU A 89 -3.27 -11.18 17.16
C LEU A 89 -3.98 -12.52 17.06
N GLU A 90 -4.71 -12.89 18.10
CA GLU A 90 -5.54 -14.10 18.08
C GLU A 90 -6.73 -13.93 17.12
N LEU A 91 -7.04 -14.98 16.34
CA LEU A 91 -8.13 -14.96 15.36
C LEU A 91 -9.50 -14.65 15.98
N GLU A 92 -9.71 -15.00 17.26
CA GLU A 92 -10.92 -14.71 18.02
C GLU A 92 -11.12 -13.20 18.25
N ASN A 93 -10.02 -12.44 18.33
CA ASN A 93 -10.02 -11.01 18.61
C ASN A 93 -10.21 -10.14 17.35
N LEU A 94 -10.34 -10.75 16.16
CA LEU A 94 -10.60 -10.03 14.92
C LEU A 94 -11.98 -9.31 14.91
N SER A 95 -12.89 -9.69 15.82
CA SER A 95 -14.23 -9.08 15.91
C SER A 95 -14.27 -7.70 16.59
N ALA A 96 -13.17 -7.27 17.22
CA ALA A 96 -13.14 -6.12 18.14
C ALA A 96 -12.29 -4.93 17.63
N VAL A 97 -12.09 -4.79 16.31
CA VAL A 97 -11.21 -3.76 15.73
C VAL A 97 -12.02 -2.66 15.04
N GLU A 98 -11.79 -1.40 15.39
CA GLU A 98 -12.39 -0.22 14.74
C GLU A 98 -11.34 0.44 13.83
N PRO A 99 -11.34 0.19 12.50
CA PRO A 99 -10.32 0.74 11.63
C PRO A 99 -10.46 2.24 11.41
N ALA A 100 -9.32 2.90 11.19
CA ALA A 100 -9.25 4.28 10.73
C ALA A 100 -9.97 4.46 9.39
N GLN A 101 -10.65 5.59 9.23
CA GLN A 101 -11.20 5.98 7.93
C GLN A 101 -10.09 6.55 7.05
N ILE A 102 -9.73 5.82 6.00
CA ILE A 102 -8.65 6.20 5.07
C ILE A 102 -9.17 6.53 3.66
N LEU A 103 -10.45 6.30 3.40
CA LEU A 103 -11.09 6.68 2.13
C LEU A 103 -11.31 8.19 2.12
N ILE A 104 -10.81 8.83 1.08
CA ILE A 104 -10.98 10.27 0.85
C ILE A 104 -12.20 10.43 -0.08
N ALA A 105 -13.36 10.66 0.52
CA ALA A 105 -14.60 10.90 -0.21
C ALA A 105 -14.71 12.36 -0.67
N GLY A 106 -15.25 12.58 -1.87
CA GLY A 106 -15.52 13.90 -2.44
C GLY A 106 -14.91 14.11 -3.82
N ASN A 107 -15.24 15.24 -4.43
CA ASN A 107 -14.70 15.64 -5.73
C ASN A 107 -13.50 16.54 -5.51
N TYR A 108 -12.30 15.99 -5.70
CA TYR A 108 -11.04 16.73 -5.64
C TYR A 108 -10.40 16.73 -7.02
N GLU A 109 -9.71 17.82 -7.35
CA GLU A 109 -8.73 17.77 -8.44
C GLU A 109 -7.55 16.90 -7.97
N PRO A 110 -7.21 15.78 -8.66
CA PRO A 110 -6.22 14.83 -8.16
C PRO A 110 -4.86 15.47 -7.85
N VAL A 111 -4.42 16.43 -8.66
CA VAL A 111 -3.15 17.13 -8.47
C VAL A 111 -3.09 17.93 -7.17
N ASP A 112 -4.20 18.52 -6.73
CA ASP A 112 -4.27 19.32 -5.50
C ASP A 112 -4.22 18.42 -4.27
N LEU A 113 -4.96 17.31 -4.32
CA LEU A 113 -4.94 16.32 -3.26
C LEU A 113 -3.55 15.65 -3.16
N LEU A 114 -2.97 15.22 -4.29
CA LEU A 114 -1.60 14.68 -4.34
C LEU A 114 -0.58 15.65 -3.73
N SER A 115 -0.64 16.93 -4.12
CA SER A 115 0.29 17.95 -3.62
C SER A 115 0.23 18.09 -2.10
N SER A 116 -0.97 18.02 -1.52
CA SER A 116 -1.17 18.11 -0.07
C SER A 116 -0.64 16.88 0.71
N LEU A 117 -0.41 15.76 0.02
CA LEU A 117 0.04 14.51 0.65
C LEU A 117 1.56 14.36 0.66
N LEU A 118 2.29 15.09 -0.20
CA LEU A 118 3.74 14.94 -0.36
C LEU A 118 4.52 15.11 0.95
N ASP A 119 4.05 15.98 1.86
CA ASP A 119 4.69 16.20 3.16
C ASP A 119 4.55 15.01 4.14
N ARG A 120 3.75 14.00 3.80
CA ARG A 120 3.64 12.75 4.60
C ARG A 120 4.68 11.70 4.21
N ALA A 121 5.37 11.87 3.08
CA ALA A 121 6.34 10.90 2.61
C ALA A 121 7.54 10.80 3.57
N LEU A 122 8.00 9.57 3.83
CA LEU A 122 9.17 9.30 4.68
C LEU A 122 10.35 8.99 3.76
N VAL A 123 11.18 9.99 3.50
CA VAL A 123 12.17 9.97 2.40
C VAL A 123 13.57 10.37 2.84
N GLU A 124 13.99 9.90 4.00
CA GLU A 124 15.27 10.28 4.63
C GLU A 124 16.50 9.93 3.76
N GLN A 125 16.41 8.92 2.90
CA GLN A 125 17.52 8.46 2.07
C GLN A 125 17.60 9.23 0.76
N SER A 126 16.47 9.37 0.06
CA SER A 126 16.45 9.98 -1.28
C SER A 126 16.13 11.48 -1.30
N ASN A 127 15.42 11.98 -0.27
CA ASN A 127 14.76 13.29 -0.28
C ASN A 127 13.83 13.50 -1.49
N PHE A 128 13.20 12.43 -1.97
CA PHE A 128 12.34 12.45 -3.16
C PHE A 128 10.89 12.04 -2.80
N PRO A 129 10.04 13.00 -2.37
CA PRO A 129 8.68 12.71 -1.96
C PRO A 129 7.77 12.45 -3.16
N VAL A 130 7.03 11.34 -3.09
CA VAL A 130 6.06 10.89 -4.08
C VAL A 130 4.74 10.60 -3.37
N ALA A 131 3.65 11.06 -3.96
CA ALA A 131 2.28 10.74 -3.56
C ALA A 131 1.57 9.99 -4.67
N ALA A 132 0.64 9.12 -4.29
CA ALA A 132 -0.23 8.40 -5.19
C ALA A 132 -1.69 8.44 -4.69
N LEU A 133 -2.63 8.49 -5.64
CA LEU A 133 -4.06 8.34 -5.41
C LEU A 133 -4.57 7.22 -6.30
N LEU A 134 -5.17 6.21 -5.69
CA LEU A 134 -5.88 5.17 -6.42
C LEU A 134 -7.38 5.46 -6.37
N GLU A 135 -7.99 5.58 -7.54
CA GLU A 135 -9.43 5.74 -7.67
C GLU A 135 -10.20 4.50 -7.23
N THR A 136 -11.34 4.74 -6.60
CA THR A 136 -12.35 3.73 -6.30
C THR A 136 -13.72 4.28 -6.68
N ASN A 137 -14.75 3.42 -6.67
CA ASN A 137 -16.13 3.88 -6.87
C ASN A 137 -16.69 4.72 -5.70
N GLU A 138 -15.93 4.93 -4.63
CA GLU A 138 -16.34 5.67 -3.43
C GLU A 138 -15.45 6.91 -3.14
N GLY A 139 -14.37 7.12 -3.90
CA GLY A 139 -13.44 8.22 -3.72
C GLY A 139 -12.01 7.81 -4.05
N TYR A 140 -11.05 8.32 -3.27
CA TYR A 140 -9.63 7.99 -3.44
C TYR A 140 -9.05 7.30 -2.22
N ILE A 141 -8.11 6.39 -2.46
CA ILE A 141 -7.21 5.87 -1.43
C ILE A 141 -5.80 6.36 -1.74
N CYS A 142 -5.18 7.01 -0.76
CA CYS A 142 -3.86 7.62 -0.96
C CYS A 142 -2.71 6.71 -0.52
N GLY A 143 -1.53 6.99 -1.04
CA GLY A 143 -0.26 6.45 -0.57
C GLY A 143 0.85 7.47 -0.75
N VAL A 144 1.91 7.33 0.04
CA VAL A 144 3.17 8.08 -0.10
C VAL A 144 4.32 7.10 -0.01
N ASN A 145 5.47 7.43 -0.59
CA ASN A 145 6.63 6.57 -0.44
C ASN A 145 7.17 6.62 1.00
N ILE A 146 7.52 5.45 1.49
CA ILE A 146 8.08 5.23 2.82
C ILE A 146 9.37 4.45 2.63
N GLU A 147 10.49 5.08 2.96
CA GLU A 147 11.82 4.51 2.98
C GLU A 147 12.11 3.93 4.35
N CYS A 148 12.95 2.89 4.39
CA CYS A 148 13.44 2.29 5.62
C CYS A 148 14.96 2.20 5.59
N SER A 149 15.58 2.01 6.74
CA SER A 149 17.03 1.77 6.88
C SER A 149 17.51 0.62 5.99
N SER A 150 16.71 -0.45 5.88
CA SER A 150 16.89 -1.50 4.89
C SER A 150 16.20 -1.14 3.57
N TRP A 151 16.98 -0.81 2.55
CA TRP A 151 16.50 -0.28 1.26
C TRP A 151 15.45 -1.15 0.55
N ASN A 152 15.44 -2.45 0.78
CA ASN A 152 14.47 -3.39 0.21
C ASN A 152 13.14 -3.48 0.97
N MET A 153 13.04 -2.88 2.15
CA MET A 153 11.86 -2.90 3.02
C MET A 153 10.94 -1.70 2.82
N GLY A 154 11.41 -0.66 2.15
CA GLY A 154 10.58 0.48 1.76
C GLY A 154 9.57 0.14 0.66
N LEU A 155 8.54 0.98 0.54
CA LEU A 155 7.51 0.88 -0.50
C LEU A 155 7.31 2.25 -1.16
N CYS A 156 7.18 2.24 -2.48
CA CYS A 156 6.78 3.41 -3.24
C CYS A 156 5.29 3.73 -2.99
N ALA A 157 4.91 4.98 -3.26
CA ALA A 157 3.57 5.50 -3.01
C ALA A 157 2.46 4.66 -3.67
N GLU A 158 2.69 4.15 -4.88
CA GLU A 158 1.72 3.35 -5.63
C GLU A 158 1.43 2.01 -4.95
N ARG A 159 2.46 1.36 -4.41
CA ARG A 159 2.32 0.08 -3.70
C ARG A 159 1.61 0.27 -2.36
N VAL A 160 1.87 1.39 -1.68
CA VAL A 160 1.14 1.76 -0.44
C VAL A 160 -0.34 2.01 -0.74
N ALA A 161 -0.65 2.84 -1.75
CA ALA A 161 -2.03 3.12 -2.14
C ALA A 161 -2.80 1.85 -2.53
N LEU A 162 -2.19 0.97 -3.34
CA LEU A 162 -2.79 -0.28 -3.76
C LEU A 162 -2.99 -1.26 -2.60
N ALA A 163 -1.99 -1.44 -1.73
CA ALA A 163 -2.10 -2.35 -0.58
C ALA A 163 -3.22 -1.90 0.38
N LYS A 164 -3.34 -0.59 0.61
CA LYS A 164 -4.45 0.02 1.35
C LYS A 164 -5.78 -0.23 0.65
N ALA A 165 -5.86 0.00 -0.66
CA ALA A 165 -7.11 -0.22 -1.39
C ALA A 165 -7.58 -1.67 -1.35
N LEU A 166 -6.67 -2.62 -1.53
CA LEU A 166 -6.99 -4.05 -1.39
C LEU A 166 -7.43 -4.39 0.03
N THR A 167 -7.04 -3.64 1.05
CA THR A 167 -7.38 -3.91 2.46
C THR A 167 -8.69 -3.26 2.89
N TYR A 168 -8.95 -2.02 2.50
CA TYR A 168 -10.05 -1.19 3.02
C TYR A 168 -11.22 -1.00 2.06
N HIS A 169 -11.07 -1.35 0.78
CA HIS A 169 -12.10 -1.13 -0.22
C HIS A 169 -12.55 -2.45 -0.85
N GLN A 170 -13.87 -2.60 -0.97
CA GLN A 170 -14.52 -3.71 -1.66
C GLN A 170 -15.26 -3.13 -2.86
N GLY A 171 -14.63 -3.17 -4.04
CA GLY A 171 -15.20 -2.58 -5.24
C GLY A 171 -14.20 -2.51 -6.39
N GLU A 172 -14.60 -1.79 -7.44
CA GLU A 172 -13.77 -1.60 -8.61
C GLU A 172 -12.69 -0.54 -8.34
N LEU A 173 -11.43 -0.93 -8.57
CA LEU A 173 -10.31 0.01 -8.60
C LEU A 173 -10.26 0.67 -9.97
N GLY A 174 -10.06 1.99 -9.98
CA GLY A 174 -9.98 2.85 -11.15
C GLY A 174 -8.54 3.18 -11.54
N ASP A 175 -8.35 4.40 -12.04
CA ASP A 175 -7.05 4.87 -12.49
C ASP A 175 -6.16 5.29 -11.30
N LEU A 176 -4.85 5.32 -11.56
CA LEU A 176 -3.83 5.65 -10.58
C LEU A 176 -3.22 7.02 -10.91
N HIS A 177 -3.24 7.95 -9.97
CA HIS A 177 -2.57 9.24 -10.12
C HIS A 177 -1.30 9.27 -9.29
N VAL A 178 -0.20 9.79 -9.85
CA VAL A 178 1.11 9.88 -9.20
C VAL A 178 1.68 11.27 -9.37
N LEU A 179 2.25 11.82 -8.31
CA LEU A 179 2.95 13.11 -8.31
C LEU A 179 4.24 12.99 -7.51
N SER A 180 5.30 13.62 -7.99
CA SER A 180 6.49 13.96 -7.20
C SER A 180 6.60 15.48 -7.07
N ARG A 181 7.21 15.95 -5.97
CA ARG A 181 7.55 17.36 -5.80
C ARG A 181 8.59 17.84 -6.83
N ASP A 182 9.56 16.98 -7.11
CA ASP A 182 10.75 17.31 -7.87
C ASP A 182 10.86 16.49 -9.17
N GLY A 183 11.37 17.12 -10.23
CA GLY A 183 11.57 16.53 -11.56
C GLY A 183 10.43 16.78 -12.56
N ASP A 184 10.61 16.32 -13.80
CA ASP A 184 9.59 16.44 -14.85
C ASP A 184 8.32 15.65 -14.49
N PHE A 185 8.49 14.41 -14.01
CA PHE A 185 7.46 13.54 -13.43
C PHE A 185 8.08 12.33 -12.74
N SER A 186 7.33 11.66 -11.85
CA SER A 186 7.73 10.38 -11.25
C SER A 186 7.07 9.22 -11.97
N SER A 187 7.82 8.52 -12.82
CA SER A 187 7.36 7.28 -13.44
C SER A 187 7.38 6.13 -12.41
N PRO A 188 6.35 5.25 -12.39
CA PRO A 188 6.37 4.08 -11.54
C PRO A 188 7.65 3.25 -11.73
N CYS A 189 8.29 2.87 -10.62
CA CYS A 189 9.51 2.06 -10.68
C CYS A 189 9.20 0.63 -11.19
N GLY A 190 10.23 -0.15 -11.52
CA GLY A 190 10.05 -1.52 -12.05
C GLY A 190 9.21 -2.43 -11.14
N ALA A 191 9.38 -2.30 -9.81
CA ALA A 191 8.58 -3.04 -8.83
C ALA A 191 7.10 -2.59 -8.84
N CYS A 192 6.84 -1.27 -8.87
CA CYS A 192 5.48 -0.75 -8.97
C CYS A 192 4.80 -1.23 -10.23
N ARG A 193 5.48 -1.14 -11.39
CA ARG A 193 4.94 -1.58 -12.68
C ARG A 193 4.50 -3.05 -12.65
N GLN A 194 5.32 -3.93 -12.08
CA GLN A 194 4.94 -5.34 -11.93
C GLN A 194 3.71 -5.50 -11.03
N VAL A 195 3.70 -4.86 -9.86
CA VAL A 195 2.60 -4.98 -8.90
C VAL A 195 1.29 -4.43 -9.47
N ILE A 196 1.30 -3.21 -10.03
CA ILE A 196 0.08 -2.60 -10.57
C ILE A 196 -0.43 -3.35 -11.81
N SER A 197 0.44 -3.98 -12.61
CA SER A 197 -0.01 -4.77 -13.76
C SER A 197 -0.87 -5.98 -13.35
N GLU A 198 -0.68 -6.52 -12.16
CA GLU A 198 -1.44 -7.68 -11.64
C GLU A 198 -2.84 -7.29 -11.14
N HIS A 199 -3.02 -6.04 -10.68
CA HIS A 199 -4.25 -5.60 -10.00
C HIS A 199 -5.04 -4.53 -10.75
N LEU A 200 -4.38 -3.73 -11.60
CA LEU A 200 -4.93 -2.56 -12.29
C LEU A 200 -4.77 -2.70 -13.80
N SER A 201 -4.81 -3.92 -14.34
CA SER A 201 -4.71 -4.13 -15.79
C SER A 201 -5.80 -3.35 -16.53
N HIS A 202 -5.47 -2.81 -17.71
CA HIS A 202 -6.32 -1.94 -18.52
C HIS A 202 -6.68 -0.58 -17.91
N ARG A 203 -6.26 -0.26 -16.68
CA ARG A 203 -6.38 1.08 -16.09
C ARG A 203 -5.26 2.00 -16.57
N GLN A 204 -5.46 3.29 -16.37
CA GLN A 204 -4.49 4.32 -16.70
C GLN A 204 -3.68 4.75 -15.48
N VAL A 205 -2.44 5.15 -15.73
CA VAL A 205 -1.66 5.95 -14.79
C VAL A 205 -1.61 7.39 -15.30
N HIS A 206 -1.95 8.32 -14.42
CA HIS A 206 -1.85 9.76 -14.62
C HIS A 206 -0.62 10.26 -13.88
N LEU A 207 0.42 10.59 -14.64
CA LEU A 207 1.66 11.14 -14.11
C LEU A 207 1.53 12.66 -14.12
N HIS A 208 1.32 13.24 -12.94
CA HIS A 208 1.21 14.68 -12.78
C HIS A 208 2.60 15.30 -12.70
N HIS A 209 2.76 16.44 -13.37
CA HIS A 209 4.01 17.18 -13.49
C HIS A 209 4.00 18.40 -12.56
N ALA A 210 5.17 18.95 -12.24
CA ALA A 210 5.30 20.12 -11.36
C ALA A 210 4.59 21.39 -11.90
N ASP A 211 4.42 21.50 -13.21
CA ASP A 211 3.69 22.59 -13.88
C ASP A 211 2.16 22.36 -13.95
N ARG A 212 1.66 21.31 -13.29
CA ARG A 212 0.26 20.84 -13.27
C ARG A 212 -0.23 20.27 -14.61
N SER A 213 0.66 20.06 -15.59
CA SER A 213 0.35 19.20 -16.74
C SER A 213 0.39 17.72 -16.33
N GLN A 214 -0.06 16.82 -17.22
CA GLN A 214 0.00 15.38 -16.97
C GLN A 214 0.31 14.59 -18.24
N SER A 215 0.99 13.47 -18.05
CA SER A 215 1.10 12.40 -19.03
C SER A 215 0.21 11.23 -18.60
N ILE A 216 -0.50 10.64 -19.56
CA ILE A 216 -1.44 9.53 -19.29
C ILE A 216 -0.98 8.32 -20.09
N HIS A 217 -0.86 7.18 -19.41
CA HIS A 217 -0.43 5.92 -20.01
C HIS A 217 -1.31 4.78 -19.54
N PHE A 218 -1.57 3.78 -20.39
CA PHE A 218 -2.13 2.54 -19.89
C PHE A 218 -1.08 1.79 -19.08
N ILE A 219 -1.52 1.15 -17.99
CA ILE A 219 -0.64 0.33 -17.15
C ILE A 219 0.01 -0.80 -17.95
N ASP A 220 -0.72 -1.39 -18.89
CA ASP A 220 -0.24 -2.46 -19.76
C ASP A 220 0.96 -2.01 -20.63
N ASP A 221 1.06 -0.72 -20.95
CA ASP A 221 2.16 -0.17 -21.75
C ASP A 221 3.43 0.08 -20.92
N LEU A 222 3.32 0.17 -19.59
CA LEU A 222 4.45 0.43 -18.71
C LEU A 222 5.32 -0.81 -18.50
N LEU A 223 4.73 -2.00 -18.64
CA LEU A 223 5.39 -3.29 -18.52
C LEU A 223 4.90 -4.25 -19.61
N PRO A 224 5.36 -4.06 -20.86
CA PRO A 224 4.95 -4.91 -21.97
C PRO A 224 5.38 -6.36 -21.71
N PHE A 225 4.49 -7.30 -22.06
CA PHE A 225 4.69 -8.73 -21.82
C PHE A 225 4.90 -9.05 -20.33
N SER A 226 4.21 -8.33 -19.43
CA SER A 226 4.24 -8.60 -18.00
C SER A 226 3.93 -10.07 -17.70
N PHE A 227 4.51 -10.58 -16.62
CA PHE A 227 4.29 -11.95 -16.18
C PHE A 227 2.99 -12.01 -15.38
N HIS A 228 2.10 -12.94 -15.69
CA HIS A 228 0.78 -13.07 -15.05
C HIS A 228 0.52 -14.48 -14.53
N SER A 229 -0.36 -14.62 -13.54
CA SER A 229 -0.69 -15.88 -12.86
C SER A 229 -1.11 -17.06 -13.77
N PRO A 230 -1.80 -16.85 -14.92
CA PRO A 230 -2.05 -17.94 -15.88
C PRO A 230 -0.78 -18.62 -16.42
N SER A 231 0.39 -17.97 -16.31
CA SER A 231 1.68 -18.57 -16.69
C SER A 231 2.24 -19.54 -15.64
N LEU A 232 1.66 -19.60 -14.43
CA LEU A 232 2.06 -20.49 -13.34
C LEU A 232 1.05 -21.62 -13.08
N SER A 233 -0.07 -21.68 -13.79
CA SER A 233 -0.95 -22.84 -13.74
C SER A 233 -0.31 -24.02 -14.47
N ASN A 234 0.50 -24.81 -13.77
CA ASN A 234 0.67 -26.21 -14.14
C ASN A 234 -0.68 -26.90 -13.95
N SER A 235 -1.25 -27.33 -15.07
CA SER A 235 -2.34 -28.30 -15.19
C SER A 235 -2.22 -29.47 -14.21
#